data_AF-A0A661EEA2-F1
#
_entry.id   AF-A0A661EEA2-F1
#
_cell.length_a   1.000
_cell.length_b   1.000
_cell.length_c   1.000
_cell.angle_alpha   90.00
_cell.angle_beta   90.00
_cell.angle_gamma   90.00
#
_symmetry.space_group_name_H-M   'P 1'
#
loop_
_entity.id
_entity.type
_entity.pdbx_description
1 polymer ?
#
loop_
_entity_poly.entity_id
_entity_poly.type
_entity_poly.pdbx_seq_one_letter_code
_entity_poly.pdbx_strand_id
1 'polypeptide(L)' 'MKKCIQKELKKYFNNFDEKGIEPNNVHNLLHQELDKIMIKYILKKTCNNQSKTAKILGISRNTLKTKLNKI' A
#
# COMPACT_ATOMS: atom_id res chain seq x y z
N MET A 1 -10.95 -10.34 -3.02
CA MET A 1 -9.74 -9.65 -2.49
C MET A 1 -8.56 -10.59 -2.29
N LYS A 2 -8.64 -11.60 -1.39
CA LYS A 2 -7.54 -12.56 -1.11
C LYS A 2 -6.94 -13.24 -2.36
N LYS A 3 -7.79 -13.77 -3.24
CA LYS A 3 -7.36 -14.42 -4.50
C LYS A 3 -6.58 -13.48 -5.44
N CYS A 4 -6.98 -12.21 -5.53
CA CYS A 4 -6.29 -11.22 -6.37
C CYS A 4 -4.91 -10.90 -5.81
N ILE A 5 -4.80 -10.73 -4.49
CA ILE A 5 -3.52 -10.46 -3.81
C ILE A 5 -2.56 -11.65 -4.01
N GLN A 6 -3.03 -12.89 -3.81
CA GLN A 6 -2.22 -14.08 -4.03
C GLN A 6 -1.72 -14.19 -5.49
N LYS A 7 -2.56 -13.84 -6.47
CA LYS A 7 -2.18 -13.83 -7.88
C LYS A 7 -1.09 -12.79 -8.18
N GLU A 8 -1.23 -11.58 -7.64
CA GLU A 8 -0.22 -10.53 -7.86
C GLU A 8 1.08 -10.80 -7.11
N LEU A 9 1.03 -11.36 -5.90
CA LEU A 9 2.24 -11.81 -5.21
C LEU A 9 2.97 -12.88 -6.01
N LYS A 10 2.25 -13.89 -6.52
CA LYS A 10 2.86 -14.93 -7.35
C LYS A 10 3.60 -14.34 -8.57
N LYS A 11 2.96 -13.39 -9.27
CA LYS A 11 3.62 -12.70 -10.39
C LYS A 11 4.84 -11.90 -9.96
N TYR A 12 4.75 -11.18 -8.84
CA TYR A 12 5.86 -10.39 -8.31
C TYR A 12 7.08 -11.28 -8.03
N PHE A 13 6.88 -12.41 -7.34
CA PHE A 13 7.95 -13.34 -6.97
C PHE A 13 8.52 -14.14 -8.15
N ASN A 14 7.69 -14.52 -9.13
CA ASN A 14 8.19 -15.17 -10.36
C ASN A 14 9.30 -14.34 -11.04
N ASN A 15 9.20 -13.00 -11.00
CA ASN A 15 10.22 -12.12 -11.58
C ASN A 15 11.55 -12.12 -10.80
N PHE A 16 11.55 -12.49 -9.51
CA PHE A 16 12.76 -12.63 -8.71
C PHE A 16 13.45 -13.97 -8.99
N ASP A 17 12.65 -15.03 -9.10
CA ASP A 17 13.12 -16.37 -9.45
C ASP A 17 13.81 -16.36 -10.82
N GLU A 18 13.23 -15.68 -11.81
CA GLU A 18 13.81 -15.51 -13.16
C GLU A 18 15.15 -14.75 -13.16
N LYS A 19 15.38 -13.89 -12.16
CA LYS A 19 16.60 -13.07 -12.04
C LYS A 19 17.62 -13.64 -11.05
N GLY A 20 17.29 -14.73 -10.34
CA GLY A 20 18.13 -15.32 -9.30
C GLY A 20 18.38 -14.39 -8.11
N ILE A 21 17.47 -13.45 -7.82
CA ILE A 21 17.60 -12.49 -6.72
C ILE A 21 16.76 -12.97 -5.54
N GLU A 22 17.36 -13.15 -4.37
CA GLU A 22 16.59 -13.43 -3.16
C GLU A 22 15.79 -12.19 -2.72
N PRO A 23 14.45 -12.30 -2.59
CA PRO A 23 13.63 -11.18 -2.13
C PRO A 23 13.91 -10.88 -0.65
N ASN A 24 14.48 -9.71 -0.35
CA ASN A 24 14.67 -9.24 1.02
C ASN A 24 13.63 -8.16 1.38
N ASN A 25 13.20 -8.13 2.66
CA ASN A 25 12.32 -7.11 3.23
C ASN A 25 10.95 -6.96 2.54
N VAL A 26 10.44 -8.03 1.91
CA VAL A 26 9.20 -7.99 1.11
C VAL A 26 7.98 -7.60 1.93
N HIS A 27 7.91 -7.99 3.20
CA HIS A 27 6.82 -7.57 4.09
C HIS A 27 6.70 -6.04 4.16
N ASN A 28 7.81 -5.35 4.38
CA ASN A 28 7.83 -3.89 4.46
C ASN A 28 7.53 -3.25 3.10
N LEU A 29 8.10 -3.78 2.01
CA LEU A 29 7.85 -3.29 0.66
C LEU A 29 6.36 -3.37 0.29
N LEU A 30 5.72 -4.52 0.55
CA LEU A 30 4.30 -4.70 0.32
C LEU A 30 3.45 -3.78 1.19
N HIS A 31 3.81 -3.63 2.47
CA HIS A 31 3.09 -2.75 3.37
C HIS A 31 3.11 -1.30 2.87
N GLN A 32 4.28 -0.82 2.44
CA GLN A 32 4.44 0.52 1.87
C GLN A 32 3.61 0.72 0.59
N GLU A 33 3.61 -0.26 -0.31
CA GLU A 33 2.81 -0.12 -1.54
C GLU A 33 1.32 -0.18 -1.29
N LEU A 34 0.86 -1.09 -0.42
CA LEU A 34 -0.55 -1.17 -0.04
C LEU A 34 -1.01 0.13 0.64
N ASP A 35 -0.21 0.68 1.54
CA ASP A 35 -0.46 1.98 2.16
C ASP A 35 -0.64 3.08 1.11
N LYS A 36 0.29 3.17 0.15
CA LYS A 36 0.28 4.18 -0.91
C LYS A 36 -0.97 4.06 -1.79
N ILE A 37 -1.31 2.84 -2.22
CA ILE A 37 -2.50 2.56 -3.02
C ILE A 37 -3.77 2.95 -2.26
N MET A 38 -3.91 2.50 -1.02
CA MET A 38 -5.09 2.76 -0.20
C MET A 38 -5.28 4.25 0.08
N ILE A 39 -4.21 4.93 0.51
CA ILE A 39 -4.25 6.36 0.84
C ILE A 39 -4.63 7.18 -0.39
N LYS A 40 -3.99 6.95 -1.54
CA LYS A 40 -4.31 7.66 -2.80
C LYS A 40 -5.74 7.40 -3.24
N TYR A 41 -6.19 6.16 -3.18
CA TYR A 41 -7.56 5.79 -3.59
C TYR A 41 -8.61 6.48 -2.72
N ILE A 42 -8.46 6.44 -1.39
CA ILE A 42 -9.43 7.04 -0.46
C ILE A 42 -9.37 8.58 -0.47
N LEU A 43 -8.19 9.18 -0.62
CA LEU A 43 -8.08 10.63 -0.84
C LEU A 43 -8.86 11.06 -2.08
N LYS A 44 -8.70 10.35 -3.20
CA LYS A 44 -9.47 10.63 -4.42
C LYS A 44 -10.98 10.48 -4.18
N LYS A 45 -11.40 9.42 -3.47
CA LYS A 45 -12.83 9.18 -3.14
C LYS A 45 -13.42 10.20 -2.17
N THR A 46 -12.59 10.90 -1.41
CA THR A 46 -13.03 11.93 -0.45
C THR A 46 -12.73 13.36 -0.92
N CYS A 47 -12.43 13.55 -2.21
CA CYS A 47 -12.06 14.85 -2.77
C CYS A 47 -10.93 15.54 -1.99
N ASN A 48 -9.88 14.77 -1.65
CA ASN A 48 -8.73 15.19 -0.86
C ASN A 48 -9.05 15.62 0.59
N ASN A 49 -10.22 15.29 1.13
CA ASN A 49 -10.54 15.55 2.53
C ASN A 49 -9.78 14.59 3.45
N GLN A 50 -8.70 15.08 4.05
CA GLN A 50 -7.82 14.28 4.92
C GLN A 50 -8.52 13.78 6.19
N SER A 51 -9.40 14.57 6.82
CA SER A 51 -10.13 14.14 8.01
C SER A 51 -11.07 12.97 7.70
N LYS A 52 -11.80 13.05 6.59
CA LYS A 52 -12.69 11.97 6.12
C LYS A 52 -11.88 10.74 5.68
N THR A 53 -10.74 10.95 5.02
CA THR A 53 -9.80 9.89 4.64
C THR A 53 -9.29 9.14 5.86
N ALA A 54 -8.77 9.85 6.86
CA ALA A 54 -8.24 9.26 8.09
C ALA A 54 -9.31 8.44 8.82
N LYS A 55 -10.54 8.96 8.89
CA LYS A 55 -11.69 8.24 9.47
C LYS A 55 -12.02 6.95 8.70
N ILE A 56 -12.03 6.98 7.36
CA ILE A 56 -12.32 5.80 6.53
C ILE A 56 -11.19 4.76 6.63
N LEU A 57 -9.94 5.21 6.66
CA LEU A 57 -8.76 4.34 6.80
C LEU A 57 -8.58 3.79 8.24
N GLY A 58 -9.32 4.32 9.22
CA GLY A 58 -9.20 3.89 10.63
C GLY A 58 -7.89 4.32 11.29
N ILE A 59 -7.27 5.41 10.82
CA ILE A 59 -6.01 5.94 11.38
C ILE A 59 -6.19 7.38 11.88
N SER A 60 -5.29 7.83 12.74
CA SER A 60 -5.30 9.25 13.16
C SER A 60 -4.95 10.17 11.99
N ARG A 61 -5.46 11.41 12.01
CA ARG A 61 -5.10 12.44 11.03
C ARG A 61 -3.59 12.71 11.02
N ASN A 62 -2.93 12.65 12.18
CA ASN A 62 -1.47 12.82 12.29
C ASN A 62 -0.73 11.67 11.59
N THR A 63 -1.17 10.43 11.79
CA THR A 63 -0.62 9.26 11.09
C THR A 63 -0.80 9.39 9.58
N LEU A 64 -1.99 9.81 9.11
CA LEU A 64 -2.23 10.05 7.69
C LEU A 64 -1.28 11.13 7.15
N LYS A 65 -1.10 12.25 7.87
CA LYS A 65 -0.17 13.32 7.48
C LYS A 65 1.26 12.81 7.35
N THR A 66 1.74 12.03 8.32
CA THR A 66 3.09 11.44 8.26
C THR A 66 3.24 10.47 7.09
N LYS A 67 2.22 9.65 6.80
CA LYS A 67 2.24 8.74 5.64
C LYS A 67 2.24 9.52 4.32
N LEU A 68 1.48 10.61 4.21
CA LEU A 68 1.49 11.47 3.03
C LEU A 68 2.84 12.14 2.77
N ASN A 69 3.56 12.52 3.81
CA ASN A 69 4.91 13.09 3.67
C ASN A 69 5.96 12.06 3.17
N LYS A 70 5.64 10.76 3.20
CA LYS A 70 6.53 9.66 2.79
C LYS A 70 6.16 9.06 1.43
N ILE A 71 5.03 9.47 0.83
CA ILE A 71 4.49 8.94 -0.44
C ILE A 71 4.90 9.82 -1.61
#